data_AF-A0A6A4ZM29-F1
#
_entry.id   AF-A0A6A4ZM29-F1
#
_cell.length_a   1.000
_cell.length_b   1.000
_cell.length_c   1.000
_cell.angle_alpha   90.00
_cell.angle_beta   90.00
_cell.angle_gamma   90.00
#
_symmetry.space_group_name_H-M   'P 1'
#
loop_
_entity.id
_entity.type
_entity.pdbx_description
1 polymer ?
#
loop_
_entity_poly.entity_id
_entity_poly.type
_entity_poly.pdbx_seq_one_letter_code
_entity_poly.pdbx_strand_id
1 'polypeptide(L)'
;MPPDYDDDGLSAGGIGSTSGGKYGVCGDPYNGVREHETGGKYGLFPKYGAKAIAGCYKPGQVMDLAVQITANHKGYFQFGLCKLNSKGDKETEDCFQSLAQPNGEKQWQLPRGTQIFNMKYQLPAGVTCDGDSHCVLRWWYTGWNNA
;
A
#
# COMPACT_ATOMS: atom_id res chain seq x y z
N MET A 1 -7.97 15.51 3.19
CA MET A 1 -8.40 14.37 2.38
C MET A 1 -9.89 14.18 2.63
N PRO A 2 -10.74 13.97 1.60
CA PRO A 2 -12.13 13.60 1.85
C PRO A 2 -12.19 12.27 2.61
N PRO A 3 -13.21 12.03 3.45
CA PRO A 3 -13.40 10.71 4.06
C PRO A 3 -13.67 9.68 2.97
N ASP A 4 -13.04 8.51 3.09
CA ASP A 4 -13.48 7.28 2.44
C ASP A 4 -14.21 6.45 3.49
N TYR A 5 -15.44 6.04 3.20
CA TYR A 5 -16.27 5.28 4.13
C TYR A 5 -16.22 3.76 3.86
N ASP A 6 -15.54 3.35 2.79
CA ASP A 6 -15.29 1.96 2.39
C ASP A 6 -13.78 1.70 2.29
N ASP A 7 -13.01 2.34 3.18
CA ASP A 7 -11.54 2.28 3.19
C ASP A 7 -11.01 0.87 3.51
N ASP A 8 -11.83 0.01 4.11
CA ASP A 8 -11.56 -1.40 4.32
C ASP A 8 -11.95 -2.32 3.15
N GLY A 9 -12.58 -1.76 2.10
CA GLY A 9 -13.14 -2.48 0.94
C GLY A 9 -12.25 -2.54 -0.32
N LEU A 10 -10.98 -2.12 -0.26
CA LEU A 10 -10.09 -2.00 -1.43
C LEU A 10 -9.53 -3.34 -1.95
N SER A 11 -10.42 -4.24 -2.34
CA SER A 11 -10.12 -5.62 -2.78
C SER A 11 -9.97 -5.76 -4.30
N ALA A 12 -9.53 -4.71 -5.01
CA ALA A 12 -9.40 -4.66 -6.47
C ALA A 12 -10.70 -5.02 -7.24
N GLY A 13 -11.85 -4.66 -6.66
CA GLY A 13 -13.18 -5.01 -7.21
C GLY A 13 -13.64 -6.44 -6.90
N GLY A 14 -12.96 -7.14 -6.00
CA GLY A 14 -13.38 -8.43 -5.46
C GLY A 14 -12.85 -9.64 -6.25
N ILE A 15 -13.08 -10.84 -5.71
CA ILE A 15 -12.48 -12.09 -6.22
C ILE A 15 -12.80 -12.37 -7.70
N GLY A 16 -14.01 -12.03 -8.14
CA GLY A 16 -14.42 -12.17 -9.54
C GLY A 16 -13.59 -11.27 -10.47
N SER A 17 -13.35 -10.02 -10.06
CA SER A 17 -12.56 -9.04 -10.82
C SER A 17 -11.08 -9.43 -10.90
N THR A 18 -10.54 -10.05 -9.85
CA THR A 18 -9.12 -10.41 -9.78
C THR A 18 -8.79 -11.77 -10.39
N SER A 19 -9.80 -12.56 -10.77
CA SER A 19 -9.63 -13.93 -11.30
C SER A 19 -8.69 -14.02 -12.52
N GLY A 20 -8.65 -12.97 -13.34
CA GLY A 20 -7.74 -12.84 -14.49
C GLY A 20 -6.36 -12.26 -14.18
N GLY A 21 -5.99 -12.12 -12.89
CA GLY A 21 -4.73 -11.53 -12.47
C GLY A 21 -4.62 -10.01 -12.70
N LYS A 22 -5.75 -9.35 -12.94
CA LYS A 22 -5.82 -7.89 -13.18
C LYS A 22 -6.35 -7.18 -11.95
N TYR A 23 -5.71 -6.08 -11.57
CA TYR A 23 -6.04 -5.29 -10.38
C TYR A 23 -5.51 -3.87 -10.53
N GLY A 24 -6.04 -2.93 -9.74
CA GLY A 24 -5.43 -1.62 -9.57
C GLY A 24 -4.34 -1.62 -8.52
N VAL A 25 -3.29 -0.82 -8.75
CA VAL A 25 -2.04 -0.92 -7.97
C VAL A 25 -2.20 -0.45 -6.52
N CYS A 26 -3.26 0.35 -6.27
CA CYS A 26 -3.66 0.87 -4.97
C CYS A 26 -5.01 0.31 -4.47
N GLY A 27 -5.45 -0.86 -4.98
CA GLY A 27 -6.65 -1.56 -4.47
C GLY A 27 -7.97 -1.24 -5.19
N ASP A 28 -7.97 -0.27 -6.09
CA ASP A 28 -9.11 -0.01 -7.00
C ASP A 28 -9.32 -1.15 -8.02
N PRO A 29 -10.54 -1.31 -8.59
CA PRO A 29 -10.77 -2.26 -9.67
C PRO A 29 -9.94 -1.98 -10.93
N TYR A 30 -9.51 -3.03 -11.63
CA TYR A 30 -8.70 -2.85 -12.84
C TYR A 30 -9.41 -2.03 -13.92
N ASN A 31 -10.69 -2.33 -14.18
CA ASN A 31 -11.53 -1.62 -15.17
C ASN A 31 -12.35 -0.49 -14.54
N GLY A 32 -11.93 0.05 -13.40
CA GLY A 32 -12.61 1.12 -12.67
C GLY A 32 -11.84 2.45 -12.69
N VAL A 33 -12.47 3.47 -12.12
CA VAL A 33 -11.78 4.72 -11.78
C VAL A 33 -10.74 4.42 -10.71
N ARG A 34 -9.50 4.89 -10.91
CA ARG A 34 -8.39 4.72 -9.96
C ARG A 34 -8.36 5.88 -8.98
N GLU A 35 -9.23 5.83 -7.97
CA GLU A 35 -9.37 6.91 -6.98
C GLU A 35 -8.16 7.00 -6.03
N HIS A 36 -7.48 5.89 -5.78
CA HIS A 36 -6.41 5.76 -4.77
C HIS A 36 -4.99 5.90 -5.35
N GLU A 37 -4.85 5.87 -6.67
CA GLU A 37 -3.57 6.13 -7.35
C GLU A 37 -3.22 7.63 -7.36
N THR A 38 -1.93 7.96 -7.57
CA THR A 38 -1.46 9.36 -7.59
C THR A 38 -2.27 10.21 -8.57
N GLY A 39 -2.85 11.32 -8.12
CA GLY A 39 -3.73 12.20 -8.91
C GLY A 39 -5.21 11.79 -8.92
N GLY A 40 -5.55 10.67 -8.31
CA GLY A 40 -6.93 10.30 -8.00
C GLY A 40 -7.52 11.15 -6.87
N LYS A 41 -8.75 10.81 -6.46
CA LYS A 41 -9.49 11.50 -5.39
C LYS A 41 -8.74 11.48 -4.05
N TYR A 42 -8.02 10.40 -3.76
CA TYR A 42 -7.27 10.21 -2.52
C TYR A 42 -5.74 10.31 -2.69
N GLY A 43 -5.22 10.07 -3.90
CA GLY A 43 -3.80 10.26 -4.25
C GLY A 43 -3.40 11.73 -4.43
N LEU A 44 -3.37 12.51 -3.34
CA LEU A 44 -3.37 13.97 -3.40
C LEU A 44 -1.99 14.65 -3.51
N PHE A 45 -0.89 13.90 -3.66
CA PHE A 45 0.45 14.47 -3.78
C PHE A 45 0.60 15.49 -4.92
N PRO A 46 0.07 15.27 -6.14
CA PRO A 46 0.18 16.26 -7.22
C PRO A 46 -0.43 17.62 -6.88
N LYS A 47 -1.45 17.63 -6.01
CA LYS A 47 -2.19 18.84 -5.60
C LYS A 47 -1.55 19.55 -4.41
N TYR A 48 -1.07 18.80 -3.43
CA TYR A 48 -0.64 19.37 -2.14
C TYR A 48 0.84 19.18 -1.82
N GLY A 49 1.59 18.41 -2.62
CA GLY A 49 3.00 18.11 -2.42
C GLY A 49 3.27 17.54 -1.03
N ALA A 50 4.29 18.07 -0.35
CA ALA A 50 4.67 17.66 1.01
C ALA A 50 3.52 17.67 2.04
N LYS A 51 2.47 18.50 1.84
CA LYS A 51 1.31 18.52 2.74
C LYS A 51 0.41 17.28 2.61
N ALA A 52 0.58 16.46 1.58
CA ALA A 52 -0.10 15.17 1.43
C ALA A 52 0.68 14.00 2.04
N ILE A 53 1.92 14.21 2.51
CA ILE A 53 2.76 13.15 3.06
C ILE A 53 2.23 12.71 4.42
N ALA A 54 1.87 11.43 4.53
CA ALA A 54 1.34 10.84 5.76
C ALA A 54 2.41 10.53 6.82
N GLY A 55 3.69 10.42 6.42
CA GLY A 55 4.78 10.16 7.35
C GLY A 55 6.15 10.37 6.71
N CYS A 56 7.11 10.82 7.53
CA CYS A 56 8.50 11.02 7.12
C CYS A 56 9.39 10.02 7.84
N TYR A 57 10.23 9.32 7.08
CA TYR A 57 11.11 8.27 7.58
C TYR A 57 12.52 8.46 7.04
N LYS A 58 13.52 8.04 7.81
CA LYS A 58 14.91 8.04 7.35
C LYS A 58 15.15 6.86 6.39
N PRO A 59 16.00 7.00 5.37
CA PRO A 59 16.44 5.85 4.58
C PRO A 59 17.00 4.73 5.48
N GLY A 60 16.65 3.48 5.19
CA GLY A 60 17.09 2.33 5.99
C GLY A 60 16.35 2.12 7.31
N GLN A 61 15.46 3.04 7.69
CA GLN A 61 14.72 2.97 8.95
C GLN A 61 13.79 1.76 9.00
N VAL A 62 13.68 1.14 10.18
CA VAL A 62 12.61 0.20 10.48
C VAL A 62 11.36 0.98 10.87
N MET A 63 10.29 0.83 10.08
CA MET A 63 8.99 1.45 10.32
C MET A 63 8.11 0.54 11.18
N ASP A 64 7.37 1.13 12.10
CA ASP A 64 6.24 0.49 12.76
C ASP A 64 4.98 0.71 11.91
N LEU A 65 4.35 -0.38 11.49
CA LEU A 65 3.14 -0.38 10.68
C LEU A 65 1.99 -0.97 11.48
N ALA A 66 0.82 -0.36 11.37
CA ALA A 66 -0.42 -0.81 11.98
C ALA A 66 -1.46 -1.06 10.89
N VAL A 67 -1.99 -2.28 10.83
CA VAL A 67 -3.07 -2.65 9.89
C VAL A 67 -4.30 -3.02 10.72
N GLN A 68 -5.40 -2.30 10.49
CA GLN A 68 -6.69 -2.65 11.06
C GLN A 68 -7.38 -3.69 10.17
N ILE A 69 -7.74 -4.82 10.75
CA ILE A 69 -8.52 -5.86 10.07
C ILE A 69 -9.93 -5.84 10.62
N THR A 70 -10.90 -5.61 9.73
CA THR A 70 -12.35 -5.66 9.99
C THR A 70 -12.96 -7.02 9.61
N ALA A 71 -12.40 -7.68 8.58
CA ALA A 71 -12.71 -9.05 8.19
C ALA A 71 -11.45 -9.90 7.98
N ASN A 72 -11.29 -10.97 8.75
CA ASN A 72 -10.09 -11.81 8.72
C ASN A 72 -10.23 -12.97 7.72
N HIS A 73 -9.66 -12.79 6.54
CA HIS A 73 -9.56 -13.77 5.46
C HIS A 73 -8.26 -14.63 5.47
N LYS A 74 -7.61 -14.78 6.64
CA LYS A 74 -6.34 -15.53 6.83
C LYS A 74 -5.25 -15.09 5.84
N GLY A 75 -4.21 -15.89 5.64
CA GLY A 75 -3.16 -15.59 4.67
C GLY A 75 -2.10 -14.64 5.21
N TYR A 76 -1.64 -13.69 4.39
CA TYR A 76 -0.47 -12.90 4.74
C TYR A 76 -0.48 -11.49 4.14
N PHE A 77 0.31 -10.61 4.75
CA PHE A 77 0.60 -9.28 4.24
C PHE A 77 1.98 -9.21 3.63
N GLN A 78 2.12 -8.39 2.60
CA GLN A 78 3.38 -7.94 2.06
C GLN A 78 3.36 -6.42 1.95
N PHE A 79 4.55 -5.82 2.02
CA PHE A 79 4.71 -4.39 1.82
C PHE A 79 5.71 -4.12 0.70
N GLY A 80 5.45 -3.09 -0.07
CA GLY A 80 6.33 -2.64 -1.14
C GLY A 80 6.50 -1.13 -1.13
N LEU A 81 7.63 -0.65 -1.63
CA LEU A 81 7.91 0.78 -1.74
C LEU A 81 8.20 1.15 -3.19
N CYS A 82 7.47 2.14 -3.69
CA CYS A 82 7.69 2.74 -4.99
C CYS A 82 8.19 4.18 -4.81
N LYS A 83 9.26 4.55 -5.52
CA LYS A 83 9.71 5.95 -5.58
C LYS A 83 9.21 6.56 -6.88
N LEU A 84 8.48 7.67 -6.76
CA LEU A 84 8.01 8.51 -7.84
C LEU A 84 8.87 9.79 -7.87
N ASN A 85 9.38 10.17 -9.04
CA ASN A 85 10.41 11.22 -9.17
C ASN A 85 9.81 12.61 -9.40
N SER A 86 8.57 12.68 -9.87
CA SER A 86 7.84 13.92 -10.13
C SER A 86 6.47 13.92 -9.47
N LYS A 87 5.89 15.11 -9.30
CA LYS A 87 4.57 15.29 -8.65
C LYS A 87 3.45 14.47 -9.25
N GLY A 88 3.46 14.26 -10.57
CA GLY A 88 2.40 13.58 -11.32
C GLY A 88 2.78 12.21 -11.85
N ASP A 89 3.94 11.68 -11.47
CA ASP A 89 4.32 10.31 -11.85
C ASP A 89 3.28 9.32 -11.28
N LYS A 90 3.06 8.22 -11.99
CA LYS A 90 2.10 7.19 -11.61
C LYS A 90 2.81 5.96 -11.10
N GLU A 91 2.22 5.33 -10.12
CA GLU A 91 2.63 4.02 -9.64
C GLU A 91 2.45 2.97 -10.74
N THR A 92 3.41 2.06 -10.86
CA THR A 92 3.33 0.87 -11.72
C THR A 92 3.68 -0.35 -10.90
N GLU A 93 3.24 -1.53 -11.31
CA GLU A 93 3.60 -2.77 -10.60
C GLU A 93 5.12 -2.93 -10.45
N ASP A 94 5.87 -2.65 -11.51
CA ASP A 94 7.32 -2.82 -11.56
C ASP A 94 8.09 -1.82 -10.67
N CYS A 95 7.48 -0.70 -10.25
CA CYS A 95 8.15 0.25 -9.38
C CYS A 95 8.22 -0.18 -7.92
N PHE A 96 7.34 -1.12 -7.51
CA PHE A 96 7.29 -1.57 -6.12
C PHE A 96 8.38 -2.58 -5.82
N GLN A 97 9.40 -2.13 -5.08
CA GLN A 97 10.37 -3.04 -4.48
C GLN A 97 9.77 -3.65 -3.20
N SER A 98 9.87 -4.98 -3.04
CA SER A 98 9.39 -5.64 -1.82
C SER A 98 10.22 -5.24 -0.60
N LEU A 99 9.53 -4.92 0.50
CA LEU A 99 10.15 -4.71 1.80
C LEU A 99 10.25 -6.03 2.58
N ALA A 100 11.14 -6.06 3.56
CA ALA A 100 11.31 -7.18 4.48
C ALA A 100 11.19 -6.70 5.92
N GLN A 101 10.75 -7.62 6.77
CA GLN A 101 10.81 -7.48 8.22
C GLN A 101 12.28 -7.52 8.69
N PRO A 102 12.60 -7.05 9.91
CA PRO A 102 13.96 -7.14 10.46
C PRO A 102 14.54 -8.55 10.54
N ASN A 103 13.70 -9.58 10.58
CA ASN A 103 14.10 -10.99 10.55
C ASN A 103 14.39 -11.51 9.13
N GLY A 104 14.25 -10.67 8.10
CA GLY A 104 14.46 -11.02 6.69
C GLY A 104 13.22 -11.54 5.96
N GLU A 105 12.12 -11.82 6.66
CA GLU A 105 10.89 -12.33 6.03
C GLU A 105 10.12 -11.22 5.31
N LYS A 106 9.63 -11.53 4.10
CA LYS A 106 8.81 -10.58 3.33
C LYS A 106 7.32 -10.66 3.65
N GLN A 107 6.85 -11.84 4.05
CA GLN A 107 5.45 -12.10 4.35
C GLN A 107 5.21 -12.06 5.85
N TRP A 108 4.22 -11.29 6.28
CA TRP A 108 3.73 -11.30 7.64
C TRP A 108 2.47 -12.17 7.70
N GLN A 109 2.54 -13.32 8.37
CA GLN A 109 1.42 -14.26 8.45
C GLN A 109 0.33 -13.70 9.36
N LEU A 110 -0.89 -13.52 8.83
CA LEU A 110 -1.99 -12.92 9.56
C LEU A 110 -2.54 -13.88 10.64
N PRO A 111 -2.42 -13.55 11.94
CA PRO A 111 -3.06 -14.31 12.99
C PRO A 111 -4.57 -14.18 12.92
N ARG A 112 -5.28 -15.08 13.61
CA ARG A 112 -6.74 -14.96 13.78
C ARG A 112 -7.08 -13.70 14.58
N GLY A 113 -8.23 -13.11 14.26
CA GLY A 113 -8.81 -12.00 15.01
C GLY A 113 -9.10 -10.78 14.14
N THR A 114 -9.97 -9.92 14.66
CA THR A 114 -10.40 -8.67 14.04
C THR A 114 -9.95 -7.54 14.95
N GLN A 115 -8.79 -6.97 14.67
CA GLN A 115 -8.11 -6.01 15.52
C GLN A 115 -7.04 -5.25 14.73
N ILE A 116 -6.35 -4.33 15.40
CA ILE A 116 -5.13 -3.73 14.86
C ILE A 116 -3.96 -4.68 15.07
N PHE A 117 -3.29 -5.04 13.99
CA PHE A 117 -2.05 -5.80 14.01
C PHE A 117 -0.87 -4.87 13.77
N ASN A 118 0.15 -4.98 14.62
CA ASN A 118 1.38 -4.21 14.52
C ASN A 118 2.50 -5.08 13.95
N MET A 119 3.25 -4.52 13.01
CA MET A 119 4.36 -5.18 12.33
C MET A 119 5.49 -4.20 12.04
N LYS A 120 6.68 -4.72 11.76
CA LYS A 120 7.86 -3.91 11.47
C LYS A 120 8.43 -4.25 10.11
N TYR A 121 8.72 -3.24 9.31
CA TYR A 121 9.34 -3.40 7.99
C TYR A 121 10.47 -2.40 7.80
N GLN A 122 11.56 -2.85 7.17
CA GLN A 122 12.72 -2.02 6.92
C GLN A 122 12.62 -1.33 5.55
N LEU A 123 12.83 -0.01 5.53
CA LEU A 123 12.95 0.77 4.31
C LEU A 123 14.30 0.52 3.62
N PRO A 124 14.38 0.67 2.28
CA PRO A 124 15.65 0.60 1.57
C PRO A 124 16.58 1.74 2.00
N ALA A 125 17.86 1.43 2.26
CA ALA A 125 18.84 2.42 2.71
C ALA A 125 19.20 3.48 1.65
N GLY A 126 19.04 3.15 0.36
CA GLY A 126 19.38 4.03 -0.76
C GLY A 126 18.22 4.84 -1.34
N VAL A 127 17.03 4.79 -0.73
CA VAL A 127 15.83 5.45 -1.26
C VAL A 127 15.48 6.67 -0.43
N THR A 128 15.48 7.84 -1.08
CA THR A 128 14.98 9.12 -0.56
C THR A 128 13.91 9.67 -1.49
N CYS A 129 12.95 10.39 -0.91
CA CYS A 129 11.78 10.94 -1.61
C CYS A 129 11.54 12.37 -1.14
N ASP A 130 12.33 13.30 -1.69
CA ASP A 130 12.37 14.71 -1.26
C ASP A 130 11.94 15.66 -2.39
N GLY A 131 11.51 16.87 -2.01
CA GLY A 131 11.12 17.92 -2.94
C GLY A 131 9.86 17.55 -3.74
N ASP A 132 10.01 17.40 -5.05
CA ASP A 132 8.92 17.03 -5.96
C ASP A 132 8.79 15.51 -6.16
N SER A 133 9.67 14.72 -5.53
CA SER A 133 9.57 13.27 -5.43
C SER A 133 8.72 12.85 -4.23
N HIS A 134 8.10 11.69 -4.31
CA HIS A 134 7.42 11.05 -3.18
C HIS A 134 7.50 9.52 -3.26
N CYS A 135 7.33 8.89 -2.11
CA CYS A 135 7.34 7.45 -1.97
C CYS A 135 5.92 6.96 -1.70
N VAL A 136 5.52 5.87 -2.35
CA VAL A 136 4.25 5.19 -2.12
C VAL A 136 4.55 3.87 -1.44
N LEU A 137 3.99 3.71 -0.24
CA LEU A 137 4.00 2.44 0.49
C LEU A 137 2.74 1.66 0.10
N ARG A 138 2.93 0.47 -0.47
CA ARG A 138 1.82 -0.44 -0.79
C ARG A 138 1.72 -1.52 0.27
N TRP A 139 0.54 -1.66 0.85
CA TRP A 139 0.13 -2.86 1.57
C TRP A 139 -0.57 -3.81 0.59
N TRP A 140 -0.16 -5.07 0.59
CA TRP A 140 -0.75 -6.13 -0.23
C TRP A 140 -1.24 -7.25 0.67
N TYR A 141 -2.54 -7.53 0.65
CA TYR A 141 -3.15 -8.59 1.42
C TYR A 141 -3.60 -9.74 0.52
N THR A 142 -3.01 -10.92 0.71
CA THR A 142 -3.45 -12.16 0.04
C THR A 142 -4.19 -13.05 1.04
N GLY A 143 -5.52 -13.12 0.92
CA GLY A 143 -6.39 -13.99 1.71
C GLY A 143 -6.44 -15.43 1.19
N TRP A 144 -6.78 -16.38 2.06
CA TRP A 144 -6.78 -17.83 1.75
C TRP A 144 -8.13 -18.53 1.90
N ASN A 145 -9.16 -17.84 2.37
CA ASN A 145 -10.50 -18.43 2.57
C ASN A 145 -11.61 -17.54 2.03
N ASN A 146 -11.36 -16.89 0.89
CA ASN A 146 -12.41 -16.22 0.14
C ASN A 146 -13.27 -17.33 -0.51
N ALA A 147 -14.44 -17.59 0.09
CA ALA A 147 -15.47 -18.42 -0.50
C ALA A 147 -16.33 -17.59 -1.46
#